data_AF-A0A9X8D4X4-F1
#
_entry.id   AF-A0A9X8D4X4-F1
#
_cell.length_a   1.000
_cell.length_b   1.000
_cell.length_c   1.000
_cell.angle_alpha   90.00
_cell.angle_beta   90.00
_cell.angle_gamma   90.00
#
_symmetry.space_group_name_H-M   'P 1'
#
loop_
_entity.id
_entity.type
_entity.pdbx_description
1 polymer ?
#
loop_
_entity_poly.entity_id
_entity_poly.type
_entity_poly.pdbx_seq_one_letter_code
_entity_poly.pdbx_strand_id
1 'polypeptide(L)'
;MQAQDIIPDGQDFTVIRGITVRKGSVGAFLANVRVLEDTHAPAEERRIARDDLLSLVPTLDTLGLFDVFELRSPALRDEVARHRATLSPAPAASPRA
;
A
#
# COMPACT_ATOMS: atom_id res chain seq x y z
N MET A 1 13.67 -14.88 -8.23
CA MET A 1 13.55 -14.20 -6.92
C MET A 1 12.65 -15.06 -6.04
N GLN A 2 13.20 -15.57 -4.95
CA GLN A 2 12.47 -16.13 -3.83
C GLN A 2 12.19 -15.03 -2.79
N ALA A 3 11.30 -15.30 -1.83
CA ALA A 3 10.95 -14.31 -0.81
C ALA A 3 12.17 -13.89 0.02
N GLN A 4 13.05 -14.85 0.36
CA GLN A 4 14.29 -14.59 1.09
C GLN A 4 15.30 -13.73 0.33
N ASP A 5 15.20 -13.64 -1.00
CA ASP A 5 16.06 -12.76 -1.80
C ASP A 5 15.68 -11.28 -1.63
N ILE A 6 14.45 -10.99 -1.17
CA ILE A 6 13.97 -9.64 -0.89
C ILE A 6 14.16 -9.29 0.58
N ILE A 7 13.69 -10.17 1.47
CA ILE A 7 13.85 -10.04 2.92
C ILE A 7 14.45 -11.35 3.43
N PRO A 8 15.74 -11.37 3.81
CA PRO A 8 16.42 -12.57 4.26
C PRO A 8 15.72 -13.27 5.43
N ASP A 9 15.92 -14.58 5.53
CA ASP A 9 15.43 -15.34 6.67
C ASP A 9 16.01 -14.79 7.98
N GLY A 10 15.17 -14.77 9.02
CA GLY A 10 15.50 -14.16 10.31
C GLY A 10 15.36 -12.64 10.36
N GLN A 11 15.03 -11.98 9.24
CA GLN A 11 14.74 -10.54 9.21
C GLN A 11 13.24 -10.27 9.02
N ASP A 12 12.72 -9.33 9.80
CA ASP A 12 11.32 -8.88 9.71
C ASP A 12 11.12 -7.71 8.75
N PHE A 13 12.20 -7.00 8.43
CA PHE A 13 12.19 -5.84 7.57
C PHE A 13 13.50 -5.67 6.79
N THR A 14 13.43 -4.84 5.75
CA THR A 14 14.58 -4.34 5.01
C THR A 14 14.29 -2.89 4.58
N VAL A 15 15.27 -2.20 4.00
CA VAL A 15 15.08 -0.87 3.42
C VAL A 15 15.21 -0.96 1.91
N ILE A 16 14.15 -0.58 1.19
CA ILE A 16 14.12 -0.53 -0.28
C ILE A 16 13.86 0.92 -0.66
N ARG A 17 14.74 1.52 -1.47
CA ARG A 17 14.61 2.93 -1.91
C ARG A 17 14.37 3.93 -0.76
N GLY A 18 14.98 3.69 0.40
CA GLY A 18 14.83 4.54 1.60
C GLY A 18 13.56 4.30 2.42
N ILE A 19 12.68 3.37 1.99
CA ILE A 19 11.46 3.01 2.71
C ILE A 19 11.65 1.69 3.44
N THR A 20 11.26 1.66 4.72
CA THR A 20 11.24 0.44 5.52
C THR A 20 10.10 -0.46 5.06
N VAL A 21 10.45 -1.62 4.53
CA VAL A 21 9.51 -2.64 4.07
C VAL A 21 9.49 -3.79 5.06
N ARG A 22 8.30 -4.15 5.57
CA ARG A 22 8.12 -5.28 6.49
C ARG A 22 7.62 -6.52 5.74
N LYS A 23 8.07 -7.70 6.16
CA LYS A 23 7.66 -8.99 5.57
C LYS A 23 6.14 -9.21 5.56
N GLY A 24 5.47 -8.71 6.59
CA GLY A 24 4.01 -8.78 6.73
C GLY A 24 3.20 -7.75 5.94
N SER A 25 3.83 -6.77 5.27
CA SER A 25 3.11 -5.62 4.69
C SER A 25 2.05 -6.01 3.66
N VAL A 26 2.36 -6.95 2.75
CA VAL A 26 1.39 -7.42 1.74
C VAL A 26 0.23 -8.19 2.40
N GLY A 27 0.53 -9.04 3.38
CA GLY A 27 -0.49 -9.80 4.11
C GLY A 27 -1.43 -8.91 4.90
N ALA A 28 -0.88 -7.92 5.61
CA ALA A 28 -1.66 -6.93 6.36
C ALA A 28 -2.56 -6.10 5.44
N PHE A 29 -2.06 -5.68 4.27
CA PHE A 29 -2.86 -4.97 3.28
C PHE A 29 -4.05 -5.81 2.79
N LEU A 30 -3.82 -7.08 2.45
CA LEU A 30 -4.90 -7.98 2.03
C LEU A 30 -5.92 -8.23 3.15
N ALA A 31 -5.49 -8.30 4.42
CA ALA A 31 -6.38 -8.43 5.56
C ALA A 31 -7.28 -7.20 5.72
N ASN A 32 -6.71 -5.99 5.64
CA ASN A 32 -7.47 -4.75 5.72
C ASN A 32 -8.46 -4.57 4.57
N VAL A 33 -8.08 -4.96 3.35
CA VAL A 33 -9.01 -4.99 2.21
C VAL A 33 -10.24 -5.85 2.51
N ARG A 34 -10.06 -7.05 3.09
CA ARG A 34 -11.17 -7.94 3.43
C ARG A 34 -12.11 -7.33 4.47
N VAL A 35 -11.57 -6.66 5.49
CA VAL A 35 -12.39 -5.94 6.50
C VAL A 35 -13.20 -4.82 5.84
N LEU A 36 -12.63 -4.10 4.88
CA LEU A 36 -13.32 -3.00 4.19
C LEU A 36 -14.38 -3.47 3.19
N GLU A 37 -14.21 -4.67 2.64
CA GLU A 37 -15.19 -5.32 1.77
C GLU A 37 -16.32 -6.01 2.56
N ASP A 38 -16.10 -6.33 3.83
CA ASP A 38 -17.13 -6.91 4.70
C ASP A 38 -18.21 -5.87 5.09
N THR A 39 -19.43 -6.07 4.60
CA THR A 39 -20.58 -5.22 4.89
C THR A 39 -21.07 -5.33 6.34
N HIS A 40 -20.65 -6.34 7.07
CA HIS A 40 -21.01 -6.58 8.48
C HIS A 40 -19.94 -6.08 9.45
N ALA A 41 -18.76 -5.70 8.97
CA ALA A 41 -17.70 -5.18 9.82
C ALA A 41 -18.15 -3.89 10.54
N PRO A 42 -17.94 -3.80 11.87
CA PRO A 42 -18.23 -2.59 12.64
C PRO A 42 -17.56 -1.35 12.06
N ALA A 43 -18.21 -0.20 12.18
CA ALA A 43 -17.71 1.07 11.63
C ALA A 43 -16.29 1.43 12.13
N GLU A 44 -15.99 1.14 13.40
CA GLU A 44 -14.68 1.38 13.99
C GLU A 44 -13.60 0.46 13.41
N GLU A 45 -13.91 -0.81 13.21
CA GLU A 45 -12.99 -1.77 12.60
C GLU A 45 -12.67 -1.38 11.15
N ARG A 46 -13.70 -0.97 10.40
CA ARG A 46 -13.53 -0.43 9.04
C ARG A 46 -12.69 0.84 9.01
N ARG A 47 -12.78 1.70 10.04
CA ARG A 47 -11.96 2.92 10.15
C ARG A 47 -10.49 2.56 10.38
N ILE A 48 -10.21 1.70 11.35
CA ILE A 48 -8.85 1.23 11.66
C ILE A 48 -8.23 0.54 10.43
N ALA A 49 -8.96 -0.38 9.79
CA ALA A 49 -8.49 -1.07 8.60
C ALA A 49 -8.18 -0.11 7.44
N ARG A 50 -8.95 0.98 7.30
CA ARG A 50 -8.69 2.01 6.29
C ARG A 50 -7.40 2.77 6.58
N ASP A 51 -7.23 3.23 7.81
CA ASP A 51 -6.04 3.97 8.23
C ASP A 51 -4.78 3.10 8.05
N ASP A 52 -4.84 1.84 8.48
CA ASP A 52 -3.75 0.87 8.33
C ASP A 52 -3.47 0.55 6.86
N LEU A 53 -4.51 0.35 6.04
CA LEU A 53 -4.38 0.11 4.60
C LEU A 53 -3.65 1.27 3.92
N LEU A 54 -4.06 2.51 4.20
CA LEU A 54 -3.45 3.70 3.60
C LEU A 54 -1.99 3.87 4.05
N SER A 55 -1.69 3.58 5.33
CA SER A 55 -0.31 3.63 5.84
C SER A 55 0.65 2.68 5.12
N LEU A 56 0.13 1.58 4.55
CA LEU A 56 0.92 0.59 3.81
C LEU A 56 1.13 0.97 2.34
N VAL A 57 0.35 1.90 1.78
CA VAL A 57 0.40 2.27 0.36
C VAL A 57 1.81 2.70 -0.09
N PRO A 58 2.56 3.58 0.62
CA PRO A 58 3.92 3.96 0.20
C PRO A 58 4.88 2.76 0.11
N THR A 59 4.77 1.83 1.05
CA THR A 59 5.58 0.61 1.09
C THR A 59 5.27 -0.32 -0.08
N LEU A 60 3.99 -0.49 -0.41
CA LEU A 60 3.55 -1.33 -1.52
C LEU A 60 3.84 -0.70 -2.89
N ASP A 61 3.81 0.63 -2.97
CA ASP A 61 4.24 1.40 -4.14
C ASP A 61 5.74 1.20 -4.38
N THR A 62 6.55 1.27 -3.31
CA THR A 62 8.00 1.01 -3.37
C THR A 62 8.33 -0.40 -3.85
N LEU A 63 7.50 -1.38 -3.46
CA LEU A 63 7.61 -2.76 -3.93
C LEU A 63 7.15 -2.97 -5.38
N GLY A 64 6.53 -1.97 -6.01
CA GLY A 64 5.96 -2.07 -7.36
C GLY A 64 4.68 -2.90 -7.43
N LEU A 65 3.97 -3.10 -6.31
CA LEU A 65 2.76 -3.92 -6.27
C LEU A 65 1.71 -3.40 -7.27
N PHE A 66 1.51 -2.09 -7.29
CA PHE A 66 0.49 -1.43 -8.11
C PHE A 66 0.91 -1.23 -9.58
N ASP A 67 2.14 -1.61 -9.94
CA ASP A 67 2.58 -1.64 -11.34
C ASP A 67 2.18 -2.97 -12.03
N VAL A 68 1.87 -4.00 -11.23
CA VAL A 68 1.51 -5.35 -11.70
C VAL A 68 0.07 -5.72 -11.35
N PHE A 69 -0.42 -5.27 -10.20
CA PHE A 69 -1.73 -5.63 -9.68
C PHE A 69 -2.62 -4.40 -9.47
N GLU A 70 -3.92 -4.59 -9.69
CA GLU A 70 -4.95 -3.62 -9.32
C GLU A 70 -5.92 -4.20 -8.29
N LEU A 71 -6.45 -3.33 -7.43
CA LEU A 71 -7.53 -3.67 -6.51
C LEU A 71 -8.81 -3.96 -7.31
N ARG A 72 -9.48 -5.08 -7.01
CA ARG A 72 -10.72 -5.46 -7.69
C ARG A 72 -11.89 -4.56 -7.32
N SER A 73 -11.98 -4.13 -6.07
CA SER A 73 -12.98 -3.16 -5.63
C SER A 73 -12.70 -1.78 -6.23
N PRO A 74 -13.61 -1.21 -7.05
CA PRO A 74 -13.41 0.12 -7.64
C PRO A 74 -13.25 1.22 -6.58
N ALA A 75 -14.05 1.16 -5.51
CA ALA A 75 -14.00 2.16 -4.44
C ALA A 75 -12.64 2.18 -3.73
N LEU A 76 -12.07 1.00 -3.43
CA LEU A 76 -10.75 0.90 -2.81
C LEU A 76 -9.64 1.30 -3.79
N ARG A 77 -9.78 0.94 -5.07
CA ARG A 77 -8.85 1.34 -6.13
C ARG A 77 -8.75 2.87 -6.24
N ASP A 78 -9.88 3.56 -6.28
CA ASP A 78 -9.94 5.01 -6.39
C ASP A 78 -9.38 5.70 -5.14
N GLU A 79 -9.60 5.11 -3.97
CA GLU A 79 -9.03 5.60 -2.71
C GLU A 79 -7.50 5.46 -2.68
N VAL A 80 -6.96 4.29 -3.01
CA VAL A 80 -5.51 4.08 -3.07
C VAL A 80 -4.88 4.98 -4.12
N ALA A 81 -5.51 5.16 -5.28
CA ALA A 81 -5.04 6.06 -6.32
C ALA A 81 -4.96 7.53 -5.83
N ARG A 82 -6.00 8.01 -5.13
CA ARG A 82 -5.99 9.34 -4.50
C ARG A 82 -4.86 9.47 -3.48
N HIS A 83 -4.67 8.47 -2.62
CA HIS A 83 -3.59 8.51 -1.64
C HIS A 83 -2.21 8.53 -2.29
N ARG A 84 -1.96 7.69 -3.31
CA ARG A 84 -0.71 7.69 -4.10
C ARG A 84 -0.43 9.06 -4.73
N ALA A 85 -1.45 9.72 -5.27
CA ALA A 85 -1.31 11.06 -5.84
C ALA A 85 -0.92 12.13 -4.80
N THR A 86 -1.21 11.93 -3.51
CA THR A 86 -0.76 12.84 -2.44
C THR A 86 0.69 12.61 -2.02
N LEU A 87 1.23 11.41 -2.26
CA LEU A 87 2.60 11.03 -1.90
C LEU A 87 3.62 11.47 -2.95
N SER A 88 3.21 11.56 -4.22
CA SER A 88 4.03 12.16 -5.28
C SER A 88 3.74 13.66 -5.38
N PRO A 89 4.70 14.57 -5.14
CA PRO A 89 4.56 15.90 -5.69
C PRO A 89 4.67 15.76 -7.21
N ALA A 90 3.57 15.98 -7.92
CA ALA A 90 3.65 16.21 -9.36
C ALA A 90 4.78 17.23 -9.62
N PRO A 91 5.65 17.04 -10.62
CA PRO A 91 6.56 18.12 -10.98
C PRO A 91 5.69 19.30 -11.38
N ALA A 92 5.79 20.40 -10.64
CA ALA A 92 5.18 21.66 -11.00
C ALA A 92 5.55 21.91 -12.46
N ALA A 93 4.54 21.94 -13.34
CA ALA A 93 4.71 22.22 -14.75
C ALA A 93 5.59 23.45 -14.87
N SER A 94 6.81 23.28 -15.37
CA SER A 94 7.70 24.41 -15.61
C SER A 94 7.00 25.34 -16.60
N PRO A 95 6.83 26.63 -16.30
CA PRO A 95 6.34 27.56 -17.30
C PRO A 95 7.39 27.57 -18.42
N ARG A 96 6.96 27.16 -19.62
CA ARG A 96 7.78 27.31 -20.83
C ARG A 96 8.14 28.79 -20.95
N ALA A 97 9.44 29.06 -20.97
CA ALA A 97 10.02 30.37 -21.27
C ALA A 97 9.72 30.78 -22.72
#